data_AF-A0A498EKI9-F1
#
_entry.id   AF-A0A498EKI9-F1
#
_cell.length_a   1.000
_cell.length_b   1.000
_cell.length_c   1.000
_cell.angle_alpha   90.00
_cell.angle_beta   90.00
_cell.angle_gamma   90.00
#
_symmetry.space_group_name_H-M   'P 1'
#
loop_
_entity.id
_entity.type
_entity.pdbx_description
1 polymer ?
#
loop_
_entity_poly.entity_id
_entity_poly.type
_entity_poly.pdbx_seq_one_letter_code
_entity_poly.pdbx_strand_id
1 'polypeptide(L)'
;MGCAADWIEGGGDTDVEIRSPEHVVVEVKARGNGRVNSLEVTNVDKHRRQRGADHAIVVAPGFAPKVIDNAETTELTTIAVDDLVELLDRRDEYAVPPEEILALLTRSGAFQDDRLDLLDEYIQDRIDAGE
;
A
#
# COMPACT_ATOMS: atom_id res chain seq x y z
N MET A 1 -6.98 -8.97 0.29
CA MET A 1 -7.18 -8.04 -0.85
C MET A 1 -7.91 -8.64 -2.05
N GLY A 2 -7.85 -9.95 -2.33
CA GLY A 2 -8.48 -10.50 -3.55
C GLY A 2 -7.71 -10.20 -4.83
N CYS A 3 -6.44 -9.81 -4.70
CA CYS A 3 -5.52 -9.60 -5.81
C CYS A 3 -4.78 -10.90 -6.17
N ALA A 4 -4.34 -11.02 -7.42
CA ALA A 4 -3.40 -12.06 -7.82
C ALA A 4 -1.99 -11.64 -7.39
N ALA A 5 -1.42 -12.30 -6.39
CA ALA A 5 -0.13 -11.93 -5.80
C ALA A 5 0.82 -13.14 -5.66
N ASP A 6 2.10 -12.89 -5.91
CA ASP A 6 3.19 -13.86 -5.77
C ASP A 6 4.19 -13.37 -4.71
N TRP A 7 4.66 -14.28 -3.86
CA TRP A 7 5.81 -14.02 -3.00
C TRP A 7 7.09 -14.06 -3.82
N ILE A 8 7.98 -13.11 -3.57
CA ILE A 8 9.29 -13.05 -4.22
C ILE A 8 10.32 -13.67 -3.29
N GLU A 9 10.93 -14.77 -3.73
CA GLU A 9 12.03 -15.42 -3.00
C GLU A 9 13.36 -14.75 -3.34
N GLY A 10 14.09 -14.30 -2.31
CA GLY A 10 15.45 -13.75 -2.45
C GLY A 10 15.66 -12.49 -1.61
N GLY A 11 16.56 -12.58 -0.62
CA GLY A 11 16.90 -11.43 0.23
C GLY A 11 17.59 -10.35 -0.61
N GLY A 12 16.86 -9.27 -0.93
CA GLY A 12 17.39 -8.15 -1.70
C GLY A 12 16.40 -7.53 -2.66
N ASP A 13 15.33 -8.22 -3.04
CA ASP A 13 14.23 -7.73 -3.89
C ASP A 13 13.01 -7.30 -3.04
N THR A 14 12.00 -6.68 -3.67
CA THR A 14 10.68 -6.48 -3.06
C THR A 14 10.05 -7.80 -2.69
N ASP A 15 9.30 -7.87 -1.60
CA ASP A 15 8.82 -9.13 -1.01
C ASP A 15 7.61 -9.75 -1.72
N VAL A 16 6.72 -8.91 -2.27
CA VAL A 16 5.47 -9.36 -2.91
C VAL A 16 5.25 -8.63 -4.23
N GLU A 17 4.74 -9.34 -5.23
CA GLU A 17 4.32 -8.79 -6.51
C GLU A 17 2.83 -9.03 -6.71
N ILE A 18 2.06 -7.95 -6.84
CA ILE A 18 0.66 -7.98 -7.24
C ILE A 18 0.61 -7.78 -8.75
N ARG A 19 -0.07 -8.67 -9.49
CA ARG A 19 -0.15 -8.60 -10.97
C ARG A 19 -1.51 -8.15 -11.49
N SER A 20 -2.54 -8.20 -10.64
CA SER A 20 -3.90 -7.80 -11.01
C SER A 20 -4.69 -7.41 -9.76
N PRO A 21 -5.57 -6.39 -9.84
CA PRO A 21 -5.92 -5.61 -11.05
C PRO A 21 -4.86 -4.61 -11.54
N GLU A 22 -3.91 -4.20 -10.71
CA GLU A 22 -2.77 -3.35 -11.09
C GLU A 22 -1.44 -4.08 -10.85
N HIS A 23 -0.39 -3.75 -11.62
CA HIS A 23 0.94 -4.34 -11.40
C HIS A 23 1.70 -3.53 -10.36
N VAL A 24 1.83 -4.06 -9.15
CA VAL A 24 2.42 -3.36 -8.00
C VAL A 24 3.46 -4.25 -7.32
N VAL A 25 4.58 -3.66 -6.93
CA VAL A 25 5.53 -4.32 -6.02
C VAL A 25 5.34 -3.82 -4.61
N VAL A 26 5.46 -4.74 -3.65
CA VAL A 26 5.31 -4.44 -2.22
C VAL A 26 6.59 -4.84 -1.49
N GLU A 27 7.13 -3.90 -0.75
CA GLU A 27 8.27 -4.08 0.15
C GLU A 27 7.78 -4.05 1.59
N VAL A 28 8.13 -5.07 2.37
CA VAL A 28 7.82 -5.19 3.80
C VAL A 28 9.07 -4.87 4.60
N LYS A 29 9.04 -3.78 5.37
CA LYS A 29 10.13 -3.39 6.26
C LYS A 29 9.78 -3.70 7.71
N ALA A 30 10.40 -4.74 8.25
CA ALA A 30 10.42 -4.97 9.70
C ALA A 30 11.51 -4.13 10.39
N ARG A 31 11.21 -3.58 11.57
CA ARG A 31 12.17 -2.88 12.43
C ARG A 31 11.93 -3.23 13.90
N GLY A 32 12.99 -3.65 14.60
CA GLY A 32 12.90 -4.05 16.02
C GLY A 32 12.52 -2.92 16.98
N ASN A 33 12.66 -1.67 16.57
CA ASN A 33 12.20 -0.48 17.30
C ASN A 33 10.82 0.04 16.83
N GLY A 34 10.09 -0.74 16.04
CA GLY A 34 8.71 -0.45 15.64
C GLY A 34 8.53 0.66 14.60
N ARG A 35 9.61 1.24 14.05
CA ARG A 35 9.48 2.35 13.08
C ARG A 35 10.62 2.41 12.06
N VAL A 36 10.26 2.67 10.80
CA VAL A 36 11.18 2.98 9.70
C VAL A 36 11.60 4.44 9.76
N ASN A 37 12.90 4.67 10.03
CA ASN A 37 13.48 6.01 10.15
C ASN A 37 14.08 6.53 8.85
N SER A 38 14.30 5.65 7.86
CA SER A 38 14.80 6.00 6.54
C SER A 38 14.42 4.87 5.59
N LEU A 39 14.03 5.25 4.38
CA LEU A 39 13.66 4.34 3.31
C LEU A 39 14.71 4.42 2.21
N GLU A 40 15.22 3.28 1.76
CA GLU A 40 16.12 3.18 0.60
C GLU A 40 15.29 3.22 -0.69
N VAL A 41 14.69 4.37 -0.96
CA VAL A 41 13.77 4.60 -2.08
C VAL A 41 14.37 4.18 -3.42
N THR A 42 15.66 4.46 -3.64
CA THR A 42 16.35 4.11 -4.89
C THR A 42 16.34 2.60 -5.15
N ASN A 43 16.43 1.76 -4.12
CA ASN A 43 16.37 0.31 -4.28
C ASN A 43 14.93 -0.14 -4.60
N VAL A 44 13.94 0.43 -3.92
CA VAL A 44 12.52 0.12 -4.17
C VAL A 44 12.12 0.51 -5.61
N ASP A 45 12.48 1.71 -6.07
CA ASP A 45 12.20 2.16 -7.44
C ASP A 45 12.96 1.32 -8.48
N LYS A 46 14.20 0.92 -8.18
CA LYS A 46 14.95 0.00 -9.05
C LYS A 46 14.21 -1.33 -9.23
N HIS A 47 13.72 -1.95 -8.14
CA HIS A 47 12.99 -3.22 -8.23
C HIS A 47 11.66 -3.06 -8.97
N ARG A 48 10.90 -1.99 -8.69
CA ARG A 48 9.69 -1.64 -9.43
C ARG A 48 9.94 -1.64 -10.94
N ARG A 49 10.98 -0.90 -11.38
CA ARG A 49 11.35 -0.82 -12.80
C ARG A 49 11.84 -2.15 -13.38
N GLN A 50 12.58 -2.94 -12.62
CA GLN A 50 13.06 -4.26 -13.06
C GLN A 50 11.90 -5.25 -13.28
N ARG A 51 10.84 -5.13 -12.48
CA ARG A 51 9.62 -5.93 -12.62
C ARG A 51 8.64 -5.37 -13.65
N GLY A 52 8.82 -4.11 -14.06
CA GLY A 52 7.87 -3.42 -14.92
C GLY A 52 6.57 -3.06 -14.20
N ALA A 53 6.59 -2.99 -12.87
CA ALA A 53 5.44 -2.61 -12.07
C ALA A 53 5.13 -1.12 -12.20
N ASP A 54 3.84 -0.80 -12.14
CA ASP A 54 3.34 0.57 -12.26
C ASP A 54 3.63 1.37 -10.98
N HIS A 55 3.46 0.73 -9.82
CA HIS A 55 3.63 1.40 -8.52
C HIS A 55 4.42 0.57 -7.51
N ALA A 56 4.89 1.22 -6.44
CA ALA A 56 5.54 0.57 -5.31
C ALA A 56 4.89 0.96 -3.98
N ILE A 57 4.64 -0.04 -3.14
CA ILE A 57 4.09 0.13 -1.79
C ILE A 57 5.12 -0.36 -0.79
N VAL A 58 5.32 0.40 0.29
CA VAL A 58 6.14 0.00 1.42
C VAL A 58 5.25 -0.17 2.64
N VAL A 59 5.26 -1.38 3.21
CA VAL A 59 4.53 -1.73 4.43
C VAL A 59 5.52 -1.81 5.58
N ALA A 60 5.21 -1.17 6.71
CA ALA A 60 6.03 -1.26 7.92
C ALA A 60 5.19 -1.09 9.19
N PRO A 61 5.69 -1.46 10.38
CA PRO A 61 4.97 -1.18 11.63
C PRO A 61 4.72 0.31 11.88
N GLY A 62 5.47 1.19 11.21
CA GLY A 62 5.25 2.63 11.24
C GLY A 62 6.39 3.39 10.59
N PHE A 63 6.19 4.68 10.33
CA PHE A 63 7.15 5.55 9.66
C PHE A 63 7.49 6.79 10.49
N ALA A 64 8.73 7.27 10.38
CA ALA A 64 9.09 8.57 10.94
C ALA A 64 8.47 9.69 10.09
N PRO A 65 8.15 10.87 10.67
CA PRO A 65 7.54 11.99 9.94
C PRO A 65 8.28 12.33 8.65
N LYS A 66 9.62 12.43 8.71
CA LYS A 66 10.45 12.65 7.52
C LYS A 66 10.29 11.60 6.41
N VAL A 67 9.88 10.37 6.70
CA VAL A 67 9.65 9.35 5.68
C VAL A 67 8.26 9.54 5.06
N ILE A 68 7.27 9.91 5.88
CA ILE A 68 5.91 10.28 5.45
C ILE A 68 5.97 11.48 4.49
N ASP A 69 6.64 12.58 4.89
CA ASP A 69 6.82 13.77 4.05
C ASP A 69 7.51 13.46 2.71
N ASN A 70 8.48 12.54 2.71
CA ASN A 70 9.22 12.20 1.51
C ASN A 70 8.45 11.24 0.58
N ALA A 71 7.47 10.48 1.09
CA ALA A 71 6.74 9.49 0.32
C ALA A 71 6.11 10.10 -0.95
N GLU A 72 5.55 11.32 -0.82
CA GLU A 72 4.95 12.06 -1.94
C GLU A 72 5.96 12.39 -3.03
N THR A 73 7.14 12.87 -2.63
CA THR A 73 8.22 13.24 -3.57
C THR A 73 8.83 12.03 -4.28
N THR A 74 8.66 10.84 -3.70
CA THR A 74 9.30 9.61 -4.15
C THR A 74 8.40 8.70 -4.98
N GLU A 75 7.19 9.17 -5.32
CA GLU A 75 6.23 8.47 -6.18
C GLU A 75 5.93 7.03 -5.71
N LEU A 76 5.92 6.82 -4.39
CA LEU A 76 5.62 5.54 -3.76
C LEU A 76 4.58 5.74 -2.67
N THR A 77 3.98 4.63 -2.23
CA THR A 77 3.07 4.62 -1.10
C THR A 77 3.76 4.05 0.13
N THR A 78 3.62 4.70 1.28
CA THR A 78 3.98 4.10 2.58
C THR A 78 2.71 3.85 3.39
N ILE A 79 2.51 2.65 3.93
CA ILE A 79 1.34 2.30 4.73
C ILE A 79 1.77 1.57 6.01
N ALA A 80 1.25 1.99 7.16
CA ALA A 80 1.53 1.27 8.40
C ALA A 80 0.76 -0.05 8.44
N VAL A 81 1.24 -1.01 9.24
CA VAL A 81 0.55 -2.30 9.38
C VAL A 81 -0.86 -2.11 9.95
N ASP A 82 -1.03 -1.23 10.94
CA ASP A 82 -2.35 -0.94 11.53
C ASP A 82 -3.32 -0.39 10.48
N ASP A 83 -2.90 0.61 9.69
CA ASP A 83 -3.74 1.17 8.59
C ASP A 83 -4.07 0.12 7.53
N LEU A 84 -3.12 -0.78 7.21
CA LEU A 84 -3.35 -1.87 6.27
C LEU A 84 -4.37 -2.88 6.81
N VAL A 85 -4.33 -3.19 8.11
CA VAL A 85 -5.31 -4.05 8.76
C VAL A 85 -6.69 -3.41 8.66
N GLU A 86 -6.82 -2.14 9.02
CA GLU A 86 -8.07 -1.38 8.93
C GLU A 86 -8.66 -1.33 7.52
N LEU A 87 -7.81 -1.16 6.50
CA LEU A 87 -8.19 -1.22 5.09
C LEU A 87 -8.72 -2.61 4.71
N LEU A 88 -8.07 -3.67 5.21
CA LEU A 88 -8.45 -5.05 4.94
C LEU A 88 -9.75 -5.47 5.64
N ASP A 89 -9.97 -5.01 6.87
CA ASP A 89 -11.20 -5.23 7.62
C ASP A 89 -12.41 -4.63 6.90
N ARG A 90 -12.35 -3.34 6.50
CA ARG A 90 -13.41 -2.68 5.72
C ARG A 90 -13.70 -3.40 4.41
N ARG A 91 -12.64 -3.85 3.72
CA ARG A 91 -12.79 -4.61 2.49
C ARG A 91 -13.57 -5.91 2.72
N ASP A 92 -13.27 -6.64 3.79
CA ASP A 92 -13.93 -7.89 4.12
C ASP A 92 -15.40 -7.65 4.52
N GLU A 93 -15.62 -6.71 5.44
CA GLU A 93 -16.93 -6.36 5.97
C GLU A 93 -17.90 -5.87 4.88
N TYR A 94 -17.44 -4.98 4.00
CA TYR A 94 -18.27 -4.37 2.97
C TYR A 94 -18.05 -4.99 1.58
N ALA A 95 -17.32 -6.09 1.46
CA ALA A 95 -16.98 -6.71 0.16
C ALA A 95 -16.47 -5.67 -0.88
N VAL A 96 -15.59 -4.77 -0.45
CA VAL A 96 -15.02 -3.74 -1.34
C VAL A 96 -14.20 -4.44 -2.45
N PRO A 97 -14.42 -4.09 -3.72
CA PRO A 97 -13.69 -4.69 -4.84
C PRO A 97 -12.19 -4.36 -4.77
N PRO A 98 -11.31 -5.27 -5.22
CA PRO A 98 -9.86 -5.08 -5.18
C PRO A 98 -9.38 -3.84 -5.94
N GLU A 99 -10.10 -3.42 -6.97
CA GLU A 99 -9.83 -2.22 -7.78
C GLU A 99 -9.86 -0.95 -6.93
N GLU A 100 -10.86 -0.79 -6.06
CA GLU A 100 -10.99 0.40 -5.21
C GLU A 100 -9.92 0.42 -4.10
N ILE A 101 -9.58 -0.74 -3.56
CA ILE A 101 -8.49 -0.88 -2.58
C ILE A 101 -7.15 -0.49 -3.22
N LEU A 102 -6.87 -0.98 -4.43
CA LEU A 102 -5.63 -0.65 -5.13
C LEU A 102 -5.59 0.81 -5.56
N ALA A 103 -6.70 1.38 -6.02
CA ALA A 103 -6.78 2.81 -6.35
C ALA A 103 -6.43 3.75 -5.18
N LEU A 104 -6.59 3.30 -3.92
CA LEU A 104 -6.14 4.02 -2.74
C LEU A 104 -4.66 3.75 -2.42
N LEU A 105 -4.21 2.52 -2.62
CA LEU A 105 -2.83 2.09 -2.37
C LEU A 105 -1.84 2.55 -3.44
N THR A 106 -2.27 2.84 -4.67
CA THR A 106 -1.42 3.31 -5.77
C THR A 106 -1.29 4.83 -5.84
N ARG A 107 -1.93 5.57 -4.92
CA ARG A 107 -1.70 7.01 -4.75
C ARG A 107 -0.38 7.25 -4.01
N SER A 108 0.56 7.94 -4.65
CA SER A 108 1.82 8.36 -4.03
C SER A 108 1.59 9.11 -2.71
N GLY A 109 2.54 9.00 -1.78
CA GLY A 109 2.45 9.60 -0.46
C GLY A 109 2.14 8.59 0.65
N ALA A 110 2.07 9.08 1.88
CA ALA A 110 1.67 8.25 2.99
C ALA A 110 0.19 7.90 2.90
N PHE A 111 -0.12 6.63 3.15
CA PHE A 111 -1.47 6.18 3.44
C PHE A 111 -1.76 6.55 4.89
N GLN A 112 -2.78 7.40 5.08
CA GLN A 112 -3.19 7.94 6.38
C GLN A 112 -4.72 7.94 6.45
N ASP A 113 -5.27 8.40 7.58
CA ASP A 113 -6.71 8.45 7.87
C ASP A 113 -7.53 9.06 6.73
N ASP A 114 -7.06 10.14 6.10
CA ASP A 114 -7.76 10.77 4.97
C ASP A 114 -8.08 9.79 3.81
N ARG A 115 -7.28 8.74 3.62
CA ARG A 115 -7.56 7.71 2.60
C ARG A 115 -8.57 6.66 3.07
N LEU A 116 -8.63 6.38 4.38
CA LEU A 116 -9.68 5.55 4.96
C LEU A 116 -11.02 6.30 4.90
N ASP A 117 -11.03 7.61 5.16
CA ASP A 117 -12.22 8.45 5.03
C ASP A 117 -12.78 8.41 3.60
N LEU A 118 -11.93 8.44 2.58
CA LEU A 118 -12.35 8.27 1.18
C LEU A 118 -12.96 6.90 0.89
N LEU A 119 -12.43 5.84 1.52
CA LEU A 119 -13.00 4.51 1.40
C LEU A 119 -14.37 4.43 2.08
N ASP A 120 -14.48 5.02 3.27
CA ASP A 120 -15.71 5.05 4.04
C ASP A 120 -16.80 5.85 3.28
N GLU A 121 -16.43 6.96 2.62
CA GLU A 121 -17.33 7.70 1.72
C GLU A 121 -17.83 6.84 0.54
N TYR A 122 -16.91 6.13 -0.14
CA TYR A 122 -17.29 5.19 -1.22
C TYR A 122 -18.23 4.09 -0.74
N ILE A 123 -17.95 3.50 0.43
CA ILE A 123 -18.80 2.46 1.01
C ILE A 123 -20.19 3.02 1.29
N GLN A 124 -20.28 4.21 1.87
CA GLN A 124 -21.56 4.84 2.20
C GLN A 124 -22.38 5.16 0.94
N ASP A 125 -21.77 5.74 -0.10
CA ASP A 125 -22.45 6.03 -1.37
C ASP A 125 -23.06 4.76 -2.00
N ARG A 126 -22.32 3.65 -1.96
CA ARG A 126 -22.79 2.36 -2.47
C ARG A 126 -23.92 1.77 -1.63
N ILE A 127 -23.92 1.99 -0.31
CA ILE A 127 -25.01 1.58 0.58
C ILE A 127 -26.26 2.41 0.26
N ASP A 128 -26.14 3.73 0.21
CA ASP A 128 -27.23 4.66 -0.05
C ASP A 128 -27.85 4.46 -1.45
N ALA A 129 -27.05 4.10 -2.46
CA ALA A 129 -27.51 3.80 -3.81
C ALA A 129 -28.19 2.42 -3.95
N GLY A 130 -28.01 1.53 -2.96
CA GLY A 130 -28.59 0.19 -2.90
C GLY A 130 -29.93 0.12 -2.17
N GLU A 131 -30.39 1.23 -1.56
CA GLU A 131 -31.70 1.39 -0.90
C GLU A 131 -32.80 1.92 -1.84
#